data_AF-A0A1F7ULL1-F1
#
_entry.id   AF-A0A1F7ULL1-F1
#
_cell.length_a   1.000
_cell.length_b   1.000
_cell.length_c   1.000
_cell.angle_alpha   90.00
_cell.angle_beta   90.00
_cell.angle_gamma   90.00
#
_symmetry.space_group_name_H-M   'P 1'
#
loop_
_entity.id
_entity.type
_entity.pdbx_description
1 polymer ?
#
loop_
_entity_poly.entity_id
_entity_poly.type
_entity_poly.pdbx_seq_one_letter_code
_entity_poly.pdbx_strand_id
1 'polypeptide(L)'
;MKEHLVLEGDWGGQIYLTVPRELVGPQAQVETLLTELDRAAWACNEGEGTSAYWYDSTDEDAIGGGMGGGELTDGLWVHEHLTTPERVARIRELLDVCS
;
A
#
# COMPACT_ATOMS: atom_id res chain seq x y z
N MET A 1 1.09 5.59 -18.92
CA MET A 1 0.29 5.35 -17.71
C MET A 1 0.87 4.13 -17.03
N LYS A 2 1.44 4.34 -15.85
CA LYS A 2 1.84 3.28 -14.94
C LYS A 2 0.73 3.19 -13.89
N GLU A 3 0.20 1.99 -13.68
CA GLU A 3 -0.87 1.76 -12.74
C GLU A 3 -0.26 1.21 -11.45
N HIS A 4 -0.63 1.78 -10.31
CA HIS A 4 -0.15 1.36 -9.00
C HIS A 4 -1.30 0.90 -8.13
N LEU A 5 -1.10 -0.19 -7.40
CA LEU A 5 -1.97 -0.54 -6.29
C LEU A 5 -1.66 0.40 -5.14
N VAL A 6 -2.70 1.00 -4.59
CA VAL A 6 -2.64 1.91 -3.45
C VAL A 6 -3.47 1.32 -2.34
N LEU A 7 -2.86 1.19 -1.16
CA LEU A 7 -3.55 0.86 0.07
C LEU A 7 -3.50 2.06 1.00
N GLU A 8 -4.65 2.47 1.52
CA GLU A 8 -4.78 3.60 2.42
C GLU A 8 -5.72 3.28 3.58
N GLY A 9 -5.63 4.12 4.61
CA GLY A 9 -6.66 4.20 5.63
C GLY A 9 -6.79 5.61 6.18
N ASP A 10 -7.51 5.72 7.29
CA ASP A 10 -7.93 7.00 7.86
C ASP A 10 -8.67 7.89 6.83
N TRP A 11 -9.54 7.29 6.01
CA TRP A 11 -10.31 8.00 4.96
C TRP A 11 -9.41 8.76 3.95
N GLY A 12 -8.27 8.14 3.57
CA GLY A 12 -7.24 8.77 2.73
C GLY A 12 -6.26 9.65 3.53
N GLY A 13 -6.39 9.66 4.86
CA GLY A 13 -5.48 10.32 5.78
C GLY A 13 -4.08 9.71 5.78
N GLN A 14 -3.93 8.43 5.44
CA GLN A 14 -2.62 7.80 5.35
C GLN A 14 -2.54 6.77 4.23
N ILE A 15 -1.53 6.90 3.37
CA ILE A 15 -1.18 5.84 2.41
C ILE A 15 -0.28 4.83 3.11
N TYR A 16 -0.65 3.56 3.11
CA TYR A 16 0.14 2.49 3.72
C TYR A 16 1.24 1.98 2.79
N LEU A 17 0.89 1.75 1.52
CA LEU A 17 1.83 1.28 0.50
C LEU A 17 1.38 1.68 -0.90
N THR A 18 2.35 1.74 -1.81
CA THR A 18 2.12 1.79 -3.25
C THR A 18 3.00 0.73 -3.93
N VAL A 19 2.49 0.10 -4.99
CA VAL A 19 3.27 -0.88 -5.75
C VAL A 19 2.80 -0.91 -7.21
N PRO A 20 3.71 -0.95 -8.20
CA PRO A 20 3.34 -1.10 -9.61
C PRO A 20 2.51 -2.35 -9.87
N ARG A 21 1.53 -2.24 -10.77
CA ARG A 21 0.66 -3.34 -11.18
C ARG A 21 1.43 -4.57 -11.65
N GLU A 22 2.57 -4.38 -12.33
CA GLU A 22 3.41 -5.48 -12.81
C GLU A 22 4.05 -6.34 -11.69
N LEU A 23 4.18 -5.80 -10.47
CA LEU A 23 4.76 -6.50 -9.33
C LEU A 23 3.71 -7.22 -8.48
N VAL A 24 2.42 -6.94 -8.69
CA VAL A 24 1.33 -7.61 -7.97
C VAL A 24 1.02 -8.93 -8.66
N GLY A 25 1.38 -10.02 -7.97
CA GLY A 25 1.20 -11.38 -8.48
C GLY A 25 -0.26 -11.82 -8.53
N PRO A 26 -0.57 -12.88 -9.30
CA PRO A 26 -1.93 -13.38 -9.44
C PRO A 26 -2.50 -13.98 -8.14
N GLN A 27 -1.66 -14.34 -7.17
CA GLN A 27 -2.10 -14.85 -5.86
C GLN A 27 -2.07 -13.78 -4.77
N ALA A 28 -1.98 -12.49 -5.14
CA ALA A 28 -1.95 -11.40 -4.18
C ALA A 28 -3.19 -11.39 -3.27
N GLN A 29 -2.95 -11.35 -1.96
CA GLN A 29 -3.96 -11.30 -0.91
C GLN A 29 -4.15 -9.86 -0.41
N VAL A 30 -4.66 -9.01 -1.30
CA VAL A 30 -4.74 -7.55 -1.08
C VAL A 30 -5.61 -7.20 0.14
N GLU A 31 -6.73 -7.88 0.35
CA GLU A 31 -7.63 -7.62 1.50
C GLU A 31 -6.98 -7.99 2.85
N THR A 32 -6.28 -9.12 2.90
CA THR A 32 -5.51 -9.55 4.07
C THR A 32 -4.41 -8.54 4.38
N LEU A 33 -3.68 -8.10 3.34
CA LEU A 33 -2.64 -7.11 3.46
C LEU A 33 -3.16 -5.77 3.99
N LEU A 34 -4.27 -5.27 3.43
CA LEU A 34 -4.92 -4.03 3.88
C LEU A 34 -5.31 -4.12 5.36
N THR A 35 -5.91 -5.24 5.77
CA THR A 35 -6.30 -5.49 7.17
C THR A 35 -5.09 -5.54 8.12
N GLU A 36 -4.00 -6.19 7.71
CA GLU A 36 -2.77 -6.29 8.52
C GLU A 36 -2.10 -4.92 8.69
N LEU A 37 -2.08 -4.09 7.64
CA LEU A 37 -1.50 -2.75 7.68
C LEU A 37 -2.36 -1.78 8.48
N ASP A 38 -3.67 -1.81 8.30
CA ASP A 38 -4.60 -0.96 9.04
C ASP A 38 -4.54 -1.25 10.54
N ARG A 39 -4.55 -2.52 10.95
CA ARG A 39 -4.40 -2.88 12.37
C ARG A 39 -3.09 -2.39 12.98
N ALA A 40 -2.04 -2.28 12.18
CA ALA A 40 -0.74 -1.80 12.65
C ALA A 40 -0.67 -0.27 12.73
N ALA A 41 -1.33 0.44 11.83
CA ALA A 41 -1.37 1.90 11.80
C ALA A 41 -2.45 2.47 12.74
N TRP A 42 -3.66 1.92 12.68
CA TRP A 42 -4.88 2.41 13.33
C TRP A 42 -5.70 1.28 13.96
N ALA A 43 -5.12 0.59 14.94
CA ALA A 43 -5.81 -0.48 15.67
C ALA A 43 -7.18 -0.07 16.27
N CYS A 44 -7.40 1.23 16.49
CA CYS A 44 -8.65 1.78 17.03
C CYS A 44 -9.76 1.97 15.99
N ASN A 45 -9.45 1.94 14.69
CA ASN A 45 -10.43 2.20 13.63
C ASN A 45 -11.18 0.92 13.20
N GLU A 46 -10.78 -0.26 13.69
CA GLU A 46 -11.39 -1.56 13.38
C GLU A 46 -11.62 -1.82 11.87
N GLY A 47 -10.76 -1.27 10.99
CA GLY A 47 -10.89 -1.38 9.53
C GLY A 47 -11.73 -0.29 8.86
N GLU A 48 -12.38 0.60 9.62
CA GLU A 48 -13.09 1.74 9.05
C GLU A 48 -12.13 2.73 8.37
N GLY A 49 -12.59 3.28 7.24
CA GLY A 49 -11.81 4.27 6.48
C GLY A 49 -10.67 3.70 5.64
N THR A 50 -10.57 2.37 5.51
CA THR A 50 -9.60 1.69 4.66
C THR A 50 -10.07 1.56 3.21
N SER A 51 -9.13 1.64 2.26
CA SER A 51 -9.44 1.37 0.86
C SER A 51 -8.24 0.76 0.11
N ALA A 52 -8.56 -0.01 -0.94
CA ALA A 52 -7.61 -0.55 -1.89
C ALA A 52 -8.08 -0.22 -3.30
N TYR A 53 -7.26 0.45 -4.09
CA TYR A 53 -7.62 0.83 -5.45
C TYR A 53 -6.41 0.89 -6.37
N TRP A 54 -6.69 0.84 -7.67
CA TRP A 54 -5.72 1.08 -8.71
C TRP A 54 -5.70 2.57 -9.05
N TYR A 55 -4.51 3.14 -9.05
CA TYR A 55 -4.27 4.54 -9.38
C TYR A 55 -3.48 4.63 -10.68
N ASP A 56 -4.06 5.30 -11.68
CA ASP A 56 -3.40 5.61 -12.94
C ASP A 56 -2.48 6.82 -12.78
N SER A 57 -1.17 6.59 -12.72
CA SER A 57 -0.21 7.70 -12.72
C SER A 57 -0.14 8.36 -14.10
N THR A 58 -0.40 9.67 -14.12
CA THR A 58 -0.37 10.55 -15.28
C THR A 58 0.93 11.37 -15.38
N ASP A 59 2.05 10.84 -14.86
CA ASP A 59 3.37 11.48 -14.66
C ASP A 59 3.56 12.17 -13.28
N GLU A 60 2.68 11.92 -12.31
CA GLU A 60 2.92 12.29 -10.91
C GLU A 60 3.80 11.24 -10.22
N ASP A 61 4.83 11.70 -9.49
CA ASP A 61 5.77 10.84 -8.73
C ASP A 61 5.23 10.44 -7.34
N ALA A 62 4.03 10.91 -6.96
CA ALA A 62 3.45 10.67 -5.64
C ALA A 62 1.91 10.80 -5.64
N ILE A 63 1.28 10.17 -4.66
CA ILE A 63 -0.14 10.30 -4.33
C ILE A 63 -0.28 11.20 -3.10
N GLY A 64 -1.15 12.20 -3.21
CA GLY A 64 -1.53 13.03 -2.08
C GLY A 64 -2.35 12.24 -1.04
N GLY A 65 -1.93 12.31 0.21
CA GLY A 65 -2.63 11.78 1.38
C GLY A 65 -2.26 12.61 2.61
N GLY A 66 -3.06 12.56 3.67
CA GLY A 66 -2.92 13.44 4.84
C GLY A 66 -1.53 13.42 5.49
N MET A 67 -1.12 12.28 6.06
CA MET A 67 0.14 12.06 6.79
C MET A 67 1.35 11.81 5.88
N GLY A 68 1.48 12.59 4.80
CA GLY A 68 2.68 12.58 3.95
C GLY A 68 2.54 11.88 2.60
N GLY A 69 1.33 11.41 2.25
CA GLY A 69 1.06 10.78 0.96
C GLY A 69 1.79 9.45 0.76
N GLY A 70 1.96 9.05 -0.50
CA GLY A 70 2.75 7.88 -0.87
C GLY A 70 3.55 8.14 -2.14
N GLU A 71 4.76 7.58 -2.24
CA GLU A 71 5.61 7.75 -3.42
C GLU A 71 5.27 6.70 -4.47
N LEU A 72 5.25 7.10 -5.74
CA LEU A 72 5.03 6.20 -6.87
C LEU A 72 6.37 5.78 -7.45
N THR A 73 6.99 4.78 -6.83
CA THR A 73 8.27 4.24 -7.29
C THR A 73 8.09 3.12 -8.32
N ASP A 74 9.17 2.74 -9.01
CA ASP A 74 9.20 1.52 -9.86
C ASP A 74 9.19 0.22 -9.05
N GLY A 75 9.13 0.31 -7.71
CA GLY A 75 9.12 -0.82 -6.80
C GLY A 75 8.04 -0.70 -5.72
N LEU A 76 8.15 -1.55 -4.71
CA LEU A 76 7.32 -1.47 -3.52
C LEU A 76 7.78 -0.28 -2.66
N TRP A 77 6.89 0.70 -2.46
CA TRP A 77 7.03 1.71 -1.42
C TRP A 77 6.10 1.40 -0.26
N VAL A 78 6.58 1.60 0.96
CA VAL A 78 5.83 1.38 2.20
C VAL A 78 6.08 2.58 3.09
N HIS A 79 5.02 3.07 3.73
CA HIS A 79 5.12 4.19 4.65
C HIS A 79 6.12 3.89 5.77
N GLU A 80 6.99 4.86 6.10
CA GLU A 80 8.08 4.70 7.07
C GLU A 80 7.68 4.10 8.43
N HIS A 81 6.50 4.43 8.97
CA HIS A 81 5.97 3.88 10.22
C HIS A 81 5.67 2.37 10.16
N LEU A 82 5.50 1.84 8.96
CA LEU A 82 5.22 0.42 8.70
C LEU A 82 6.47 -0.31 8.17
N THR A 83 7.55 0.41 7.83
CA THR A 83 8.75 -0.16 7.19
C THR A 83 9.68 -0.82 8.21
N THR A 84 9.35 -2.07 8.59
CA THR A 84 10.29 -2.98 9.28
C THR A 84 10.69 -4.14 8.36
N PRO A 85 11.89 -4.73 8.52
CA PRO A 85 12.33 -5.83 7.64
C PRO A 85 11.36 -7.02 7.61
N GLU A 86 10.84 -7.41 8.76
CA GLU A 86 9.86 -8.49 8.91
C GLU A 86 8.55 -8.16 8.20
N ARG A 87 8.06 -6.92 8.34
CA ARG A 87 6.83 -6.49 7.68
C ARG A 87 7.00 -6.40 6.18
N VAL A 88 8.10 -5.85 5.69
CA VAL A 88 8.35 -5.78 4.24
C VAL A 88 8.42 -7.18 3.62
N ALA A 89 9.02 -8.16 4.30
CA ALA A 89 9.01 -9.55 3.85
C ALA A 89 7.57 -10.10 3.76
N ARG A 90 6.76 -9.86 4.80
CA ARG A 90 5.34 -10.25 4.83
C ARG A 90 4.50 -9.57 3.74
N ILE A 91 4.73 -8.27 3.49
CA ILE A 91 4.06 -7.51 2.43
C ILE A 91 4.37 -8.14 1.07
N ARG A 92 5.65 -8.45 0.80
CA ARG A 92 6.07 -9.08 -0.47
C ARG A 92 5.46 -10.46 -0.67
N GLU A 93 5.38 -11.26 0.38
CA GLU A 93 4.69 -12.57 0.37
C GLU A 93 3.21 -12.39 0.01
N LEU A 94 2.51 -11.46 0.68
CA LEU A 94 1.08 -11.22 0.45
C LEU A 94 0.79 -10.58 -0.89
N LEU A 95 1.71 -9.79 -1.44
CA LEU A 95 1.59 -9.23 -2.79
C LEU A 95 1.96 -10.24 -3.88
N ASP A 96 2.44 -11.43 -3.51
CA ASP A 96 2.94 -12.44 -4.45
C ASP A 96 3.98 -11.83 -5.41
N VAL A 97 4.86 -10.97 -4.86
CA VAL A 97 5.89 -10.29 -5.65
C VAL A 97 6.91 -11.33 -6.07
N CYS A 98 6.98 -11.59 -7.37
CA CYS A 98 8.03 -12.42 -7.95
C CYS A 98 9.38 -11.75 -7.73
N SER A 99 10.26 -12.43 -7.00
CA SER A 99 11.65 -12.04 -6.74
C SER A 99 12.50 -11.96 -8.01
#